data_AF-A0A537L8R0-F1
#
_entry.id   AF-A0A537L8R0-F1
#
_cell.length_a   1.000
_cell.length_b   1.000
_cell.length_c   1.000
_cell.angle_alpha   90.00
_cell.angle_beta   90.00
_cell.angle_gamma   90.00
#
_symmetry.space_group_name_H-M   'P 1'
#
loop_
_entity.id
_entity.type
_entity.pdbx_description
1 polymer ?
#
loop_
_entity_poly.entity_id
_entity_poly.type
_entity_poly.pdbx_seq_one_letter_code
_entity_poly.pdbx_strand_id
1 'polypeptide(L)' 'MARPKPSTVGNLAISQVPLGDPQQAAAYVAALTGELAVLVRRHHLDTLGYLLDMVRLEAEETVQRGPVARRDIPK' A
#
# COMPACT_ATOMS: atom_id res chain seq x y z
N MET A 1 26.49 32.45 14.04
CA MET A 1 25.82 31.46 14.91
C MET A 1 24.55 31.00 14.21
N ALA A 2 24.48 29.75 13.76
CA ALA A 2 23.42 29.23 12.92
C ALA A 2 22.24 28.72 13.77
N ARG A 3 21.03 29.17 13.46
CA ARG A 3 19.77 28.68 14.06
C ARG A 3 19.39 27.35 13.40
N PRO A 4 19.26 26.23 14.14
CA PRO A 4 18.72 25.01 13.55
C PRO A 4 17.24 25.24 13.22
N LYS A 5 16.86 25.10 11.95
CA LYS A 5 15.45 25.03 11.56
C LYS A 5 14.92 23.66 12.00
N PRO A 6 13.79 23.59 12.70
CA PRO A 6 13.15 22.30 12.97
C PRO A 6 12.75 21.69 11.64
N SER A 7 13.27 20.51 11.33
CA SER A 7 12.81 19.71 10.20
C SER A 7 11.37 19.30 10.49
N THR A 8 10.43 20.05 9.93
CA THR A 8 9.05 19.62 9.76
C THR A 8 9.08 18.44 8.79
N VAL A 9 9.32 17.24 9.31
CA VAL A 9 8.74 16.04 8.72
C VAL A 9 7.25 16.21 8.99
N GLY A 10 6.61 16.97 8.10
CA GLY A 10 5.19 17.23 8.17
C GLY A 10 4.53 15.88 8.33
N ASN A 11 3.65 15.77 9.33
CA ASN A 11 2.58 14.80 9.29
C ASN A 11 2.01 14.88 7.88
N LEU A 12 2.37 13.91 7.04
CA LEU A 12 1.66 13.64 5.81
C LEU A 12 0.32 13.15 6.33
N ALA A 13 -0.58 14.08 6.60
CA ALA A 13 -1.99 13.81 6.66
C ALA A 13 -2.28 13.22 5.30
N ILE A 14 -2.19 11.88 5.22
CA ILE A 14 -2.63 11.12 4.07
C ILE A 14 -4.08 11.58 3.95
N SER A 15 -4.33 12.39 2.92
CA SER A 15 -5.64 12.97 2.68
C SER A 15 -6.61 11.81 2.81
N GLN A 16 -7.53 11.90 3.77
CA GLN A 16 -8.66 10.98 3.87
C GLN A 16 -9.59 11.32 2.71
N VAL A 17 -9.07 11.18 1.48
CA VAL A 17 -9.90 10.89 0.33
C VAL A 17 -10.75 9.72 0.77
N PRO A 18 -12.08 9.79 0.65
CA PRO A 18 -12.91 8.62 0.84
C PRO A 18 -12.52 7.65 -0.26
N LEU A 19 -11.46 6.89 0.00
CA LEU A 19 -11.04 5.75 -0.76
C LEU A 19 -12.24 4.80 -0.62
N GLY A 20 -12.90 4.52 -1.75
CA GLY A 20 -13.89 3.46 -1.80
C GLY A 20 -13.34 2.19 -1.15
N ASP A 21 -14.24 1.28 -0.79
CA ASP A 21 -13.98 -0.01 -0.13
C ASP A 21 -12.48 -0.39 -0.07
N PRO A 22 -11.83 -0.33 1.12
CA PRO A 22 -10.40 -0.62 1.26
C PRO A 22 -9.99 -1.96 0.65
N GLN A 23 -10.89 -2.95 0.64
CA GLN A 23 -10.67 -4.22 -0.03
C GLN A 23 -10.61 -4.06 -1.55
N GLN A 24 -11.52 -3.28 -2.14
CA GLN A 24 -11.49 -2.93 -3.57
C GLN A 24 -10.21 -2.18 -3.94
N ALA A 25 -9.77 -1.24 -3.09
CA ALA A 25 -8.52 -0.52 -3.29
C ALA A 25 -7.30 -1.46 -3.25
N ALA A 26 -7.24 -2.37 -2.26
CA ALA A 26 -6.18 -3.35 -2.16
C ALA A 26 -6.17 -4.33 -3.36
N ALA A 27 -7.34 -4.80 -3.80
CA ALA A 27 -7.46 -5.65 -4.99
C ALA A 27 -6.96 -4.94 -6.26
N TYR A 28 -7.28 -3.66 -6.42
CA TYR A 28 -6.78 -2.84 -7.51
C TYR A 28 -5.25 -2.70 -7.47
N VAL A 29 -4.67 -2.41 -6.30
CA VAL A 29 -3.22 -2.28 -6.12
C VAL A 29 -2.51 -3.61 -6.44
N ALA A 30 -3.05 -4.74 -5.99
CA ALA A 30 -2.49 -6.06 -6.30
C ALA A 30 -2.44 -6.34 -7.81
N ALA A 31 -3.53 -6.03 -8.52
CA ALA A 31 -3.59 -6.20 -9.98
C ALA A 31 -2.59 -5.29 -10.71
N LEU A 32 -2.62 -3.98 -10.40
CA LEU A 32 -1.77 -2.98 -11.03
C LEU A 32 -0.28 -3.28 -10.84
N THR A 33 0.13 -3.65 -9.63
CA THR A 33 1.54 -3.97 -9.34
C THR A 33 2.01 -5.24 -10.03
N GLY A 34 1.13 -6.22 -10.25
CA GLY A 34 1.41 -7.39 -11.07
C GLY A 34 1.70 -7.03 -12.54
N GLU A 35 0.90 -6.14 -13.13
CA GLU A 35 1.11 -5.67 -14.50
C GLU A 35 2.43 -4.88 -14.63
N LEU A 36 2.71 -3.99 -13.68
CA LEU A 36 3.95 -3.23 -13.65
C LEU A 36 5.18 -4.13 -13.47
N ALA A 37 5.10 -5.16 -12.63
CA ALA A 37 6.21 -6.10 -12.44
C ALA A 37 6.61 -6.79 -13.76
N VAL A 38 5.65 -7.11 -14.63
CA VAL A 38 5.92 -7.65 -15.97
C VAL A 38 6.69 -6.65 -16.83
N LEU A 39 6.28 -5.38 -16.83
CA LEU A 39 6.95 -4.33 -17.60
C LEU A 39 8.38 -4.10 -17.10
N VAL A 40 8.55 -4.02 -15.79
CA VAL A 40 9.82 -3.75 -15.12
C VAL A 40 10.84 -4.87 -15.35
N ARG A 41 10.40 -6.14 -15.36
CA ARG A 41 11.25 -7.29 -15.73
C ARG A 41 11.73 -7.24 -17.18
N ARG A 42 10.92 -6.71 -18.11
CA ARG A 42 11.34 -6.50 -19.51
C ARG A 42 12.43 -5.43 -19.67
N HIS A 43 12.51 -4.50 -18.72
CA HIS A 43 13.49 -3.41 -18.72
C HIS A 43 14.67 -3.64 -17.77
N HIS A 44 14.81 -4.84 -17.19
CA HIS A 44 15.90 -5.21 -16.27
C HIS A 44 16.00 -4.28 -15.04
N LEU A 45 14.86 -3.81 -14.54
CA LEU A 45 14.77 -2.94 -13.37
C LEU A 45 14.54 -3.78 -12.10
N ASP A 46 15.49 -4.65 -11.77
CA ASP A 46 15.30 -5.75 -10.82
C ASP A 46 14.84 -5.31 -9.42
N THR A 47 15.47 -4.26 -8.86
CA THR A 47 15.10 -3.73 -7.55
C THR A 47 13.66 -3.21 -7.52
N LEU A 48 13.22 -2.55 -8.60
CA LEU A 48 11.83 -2.09 -8.70
C LEU A 48 10.88 -3.29 -8.83
N GLY A 49 11.29 -4.33 -9.56
CA GLY A 49 10.50 -5.56 -9.70
C GLY A 49 10.27 -6.21 -8.35
N TYR A 50 11.32 -6.33 -7.54
CA TYR A 50 11.24 -6.83 -6.16
C TYR A 50 10.28 -6.02 -5.29
N LEU A 51 10.35 -4.69 -5.35
CA LEU A 51 9.45 -3.83 -4.58
C LEU A 51 7.99 -3.99 -5.01
N LEU A 52 7.72 -4.09 -6.31
CA LEU A 52 6.38 -4.32 -6.84
C LEU A 52 5.82 -5.68 -6.42
N ASP A 53 6.67 -6.72 -6.40
CA ASP A 53 6.28 -8.05 -5.89
C ASP A 53 5.94 -7.99 -4.39
N MET A 54 6.70 -7.25 -3.57
CA MET A 54 6.35 -7.06 -2.15
C MET A 54 5.03 -6.29 -1.96
N VAL A 55 4.83 -5.21 -2.71
CA VAL A 55 3.59 -4.42 -2.62
C VAL A 55 2.38 -5.26 -3.01
N ARG A 56 2.53 -6.10 -4.04
CA ARG A 56 1.48 -7.03 -4.46
C ARG A 56 1.11 -8.00 -3.33
N LEU A 57 2.10 -8.61 -2.68
CA LEU A 57 1.85 -9.55 -1.58
C LEU A 57 1.12 -8.88 -0.41
N GLU A 58 1.52 -7.68 0.00
CA GLU A 58 0.85 -6.93 1.08
C GLU A 58 -0.59 -6.55 0.71
N ALA A 59 -0.83 -6.19 -0.56
CA ALA A 59 -2.17 -5.87 -1.05
C ALA A 59 -3.08 -7.11 -1.10
N GLU A 60 -2.56 -8.25 -1.56
CA GLU A 60 -3.26 -9.54 -1.55
C GLU A 60 -3.61 -9.96 -0.10
N GLU A 61 -2.68 -9.79 0.84
CA GLU A 61 -2.92 -10.06 2.25
C GLU A 61 -4.01 -9.13 2.83
N THR A 62 -4.03 -7.85 2.46
CA THR A 62 -5.06 -6.89 2.89
C THR A 62 -6.45 -7.30 2.40
N VAL A 63 -6.55 -7.84 1.16
CA VAL A 63 -7.79 -8.41 0.64
C VAL A 63 -8.21 -9.63 1.46
N GLN A 64 -7.28 -10.54 1.76
CA GLN A 64 -7.56 -11.75 2.53
C GLN A 64 -7.98 -11.47 3.98
N ARG A 65 -7.37 -10.47 4.63
CA ARG A 65 -7.67 -10.15 6.03
C ARG A 65 -9.08 -9.59 6.20
N GLY A 66 -9.64 -8.93 5.18
CA GLY A 66 -11.01 -8.41 5.19
C GLY A 66 -11.29 -7.45 6.35
N PRO A 67 -12.49 -6.86 6.44
CA PRO A 67 -12.94 -6.35 7.72
C PRO A 67 -13.19 -7.57 8.62
N VAL A 68 -12.36 -7.74 9.66
CA VAL A 68 -12.71 -8.60 10.78
C VAL A 68 -14.03 -8.06 11.32
N ALA A 69 -15.15 -8.73 10.97
CA ALA A 69 -16.38 -8.59 11.72
C ALA A 69 -15.97 -8.80 13.17
N ARG A 70 -16.09 -7.74 14.00
CA ARG A 70 -15.94 -7.82 15.45
C ARG A 70 -16.77 -9.01 15.86
N ARG A 71 -16.13 -10.16 16.08
CA ARG A 71 -16.80 -11.39 16.47
C ARG A 71 -17.62 -11.03 17.68
N ASP A 72 -18.92 -11.10 17.49
CA ASP A 72 -19.94 -10.77 18.45
C ASP A 72 -19.61 -11.59 19.70
N ILE A 73 -19.12 -10.91 20.74
CA ILE A 73 -18.98 -11.50 22.06
C ILE A 73 -20.42 -11.60 22.58
N PRO A 74 -21.00 -12.81 22.70
CA PRO A 74 -22.32 -12.94 23.29
C PRO A 74 -22.27 -12.48 24.76
N LYS A 75 -23.35 -11.80 25.15
CA LYS A 75 -23.57 -11.07 26.41
C LYS A 75 -23.35 -11.90 27.67
#